data_AF-A0A354B4C3-F1
#
_entry.id   AF-A0A354B4C3-F1
#
_cell.length_a   1.000
_cell.length_b   1.000
_cell.length_c   1.000
_cell.angle_alpha   90.00
_cell.angle_beta   90.00
_cell.angle_gamma   90.00
#
_symmetry.space_group_name_H-M   'P 1'
#
loop_
_entity.id
_entity.type
_entity.pdbx_description
1 polymer ?
#
loop_
_entity_poly.entity_id
_entity_poly.type
_entity_poly.pdbx_seq_one_letter_code
_entity_poly.pdbx_strand_id
1 'polypeptide(L)'
;MLPASRNRLLGLPRASARLLDQFGGAMTTGDPGGAALSEAAKPLLLLVDGHSLAFRSFYAFAKGGEGGLSTKAGIPTSVTYGFLKALLENGKGLAPQGVVIA
;
A
#
# COMPACT_ATOMS: atom_id res chain seq x y z
N MET A 1 16.70 -49.37 15.65
CA MET A 1 15.69 -50.08 16.47
C MET A 1 15.30 -49.15 17.61
N LEU A 2 14.16 -48.45 17.50
CA LEU A 2 13.54 -47.67 18.59
C LEU A 2 12.67 -48.59 19.45
N PRO A 3 12.42 -48.24 20.73
CA PRO A 3 11.08 -47.75 21.13
C PRO A 3 11.17 -46.70 22.26
N ALA A 4 10.16 -46.00 22.79
CA ALA A 4 8.83 -45.53 22.40
C ALA A 4 8.32 -44.66 23.59
N SER A 5 7.73 -43.50 23.32
CA SER A 5 6.67 -42.79 24.09
C SER A 5 6.75 -42.55 25.62
N ARG A 6 6.57 -41.28 26.03
CA ARG A 6 5.58 -40.73 27.02
C ARG A 6 6.01 -39.31 27.45
N ASN A 7 5.39 -38.24 26.96
CA ASN A 7 4.13 -37.62 27.40
C ASN A 7 4.25 -36.77 28.70
N ARG A 8 3.64 -35.56 28.63
CA ARG A 8 3.02 -34.73 29.69
C ARG A 8 3.78 -33.51 30.28
N LEU A 9 3.31 -32.34 29.82
CA LEU A 9 2.83 -31.14 30.54
C LEU A 9 3.72 -30.40 31.56
N LEU A 10 3.77 -29.07 31.39
CA LEU A 10 3.52 -27.96 32.35
C LEU A 10 4.21 -26.71 31.74
N GLY A 11 3.60 -25.59 31.38
CA GLY A 11 2.32 -24.99 31.74
C GLY A 11 2.56 -23.51 32.04
N LEU A 12 2.42 -22.61 31.06
CA LEU A 12 2.09 -21.19 31.29
C LEU A 12 1.39 -20.61 30.04
N PRO A 13 0.15 -20.08 30.17
CA PRO A 13 -0.55 -19.40 29.09
C PRO A 13 -0.02 -17.96 28.95
N ARG A 14 0.49 -17.59 27.77
CA ARG A 14 0.62 -16.17 27.42
C ARG A 14 -0.75 -15.67 26.96
N ALA A 15 -1.40 -14.98 27.89
CA ALA A 15 -2.61 -14.21 27.69
C ALA A 15 -2.53 -13.36 26.41
N SER A 16 -3.51 -13.52 25.52
CA SER A 16 -4.26 -12.43 24.86
C SER A 16 -5.18 -13.00 23.77
N ALA A 17 -6.17 -13.80 24.18
CA ALA A 17 -7.24 -14.26 23.28
C ALA A 17 -8.61 -14.26 23.99
N ARG A 18 -8.80 -13.37 24.97
CA ARG A 18 -10.06 -13.18 25.70
C ARG A 18 -10.60 -11.75 25.55
N LEU A 19 -10.66 -11.28 24.31
CA LEU A 19 -11.42 -10.09 23.95
C LEU A 19 -12.44 -10.39 22.82
N LEU A 20 -12.80 -11.66 22.64
CA LEU A 20 -13.81 -12.10 21.67
C LEU A 20 -15.10 -12.59 22.34
N ASP A 21 -15.14 -12.63 23.68
CA ASP A 21 -16.27 -13.20 24.44
C ASP A 21 -17.19 -12.14 25.05
N GLN A 22 -16.94 -10.84 24.81
CA GLN A 22 -17.67 -9.77 25.49
C GLN A 22 -18.93 -9.29 24.76
N PHE A 23 -19.18 -9.75 23.52
CA PHE A 23 -20.33 -9.27 22.74
C PHE A 23 -21.19 -10.40 22.16
N GLY A 24 -21.21 -11.54 22.85
CA GLY A 24 -22.20 -12.59 22.63
C GLY A 24 -23.54 -12.26 23.30
N GLY A 25 -24.45 -11.64 22.55
CA GLY A 25 -25.89 -11.93 22.63
C GLY A 25 -26.78 -11.03 23.48
N ALA A 26 -27.61 -10.22 22.79
CA ALA A 26 -28.99 -9.98 23.18
C ALA A 26 -29.88 -9.88 21.92
N MET A 27 -30.92 -10.69 21.94
CA MET A 27 -31.97 -10.96 20.95
C MET A 27 -33.03 -9.84 20.99
N THR A 28 -33.52 -9.34 19.84
CA THR A 28 -34.96 -9.09 19.55
C THR A 28 -35.21 -8.67 18.09
N THR A 29 -36.03 -9.47 17.40
CA THR A 29 -37.06 -9.11 16.39
C THR A 29 -36.71 -8.18 15.22
N GLY A 30 -36.47 -8.81 14.06
CA GLY A 30 -37.10 -8.43 12.78
C GLY A 30 -36.76 -7.06 12.19
N ASP A 31 -35.60 -6.96 11.54
CA ASP A 31 -35.35 -5.96 10.50
C ASP A 31 -34.85 -6.66 9.22
N PRO A 32 -35.63 -6.69 8.11
CA PRO A 32 -35.15 -7.14 6.83
C PRO A 32 -34.58 -5.93 6.08
N GLY A 33 -33.27 -5.70 6.19
CA GLY A 33 -32.65 -4.63 5.39
C GLY A 33 -31.24 -4.20 5.75
N GLY A 34 -30.60 -4.82 6.74
CA GLY A 34 -29.18 -4.62 7.01
C GLY A 34 -28.33 -5.21 5.87
N ALA A 35 -28.05 -4.39 4.85
CA ALA A 35 -27.07 -4.71 3.83
C ALA A 35 -25.73 -5.00 4.51
N ALA A 36 -25.32 -6.26 4.46
CA ALA A 36 -24.00 -6.69 4.84
C ALA A 36 -22.96 -5.75 4.19
N LEU A 37 -22.22 -5.01 5.01
CA LEU A 37 -21.02 -4.31 4.57
C LEU A 37 -20.04 -5.41 4.15
N SER A 38 -20.03 -5.74 2.86
CA SER A 38 -18.86 -6.41 2.29
C SER A 38 -17.66 -5.54 2.65
N GLU A 39 -16.59 -6.15 3.15
CA GLU A 39 -15.25 -5.56 3.25
C GLU A 39 -14.75 -5.14 1.85
N ALA A 40 -15.41 -4.14 1.25
CA ALA A 40 -15.00 -3.51 0.03
C ALA A 40 -13.87 -2.56 0.43
N ALA A 41 -12.65 -2.95 0.08
CA ALA A 41 -11.45 -2.15 0.33
C ALA A 41 -11.72 -0.68 0.00
N LYS A 42 -11.56 0.19 1.01
CA LYS A 42 -11.81 1.63 0.86
C LYS A 42 -10.95 2.17 -0.29
N PRO A 43 -11.50 2.96 -1.24
CA PRO A 43 -10.77 3.38 -2.42
C PRO A 43 -9.56 4.24 -2.05
N LEU A 44 -8.44 3.98 -2.71
CA LEU A 44 -7.17 4.66 -2.56
C LEU A 44 -7.05 5.83 -3.54
N LEU A 45 -6.73 7.00 -3.00
CA LEU A 45 -6.41 8.22 -3.74
C LEU A 45 -4.90 8.49 -3.62
N LEU A 46 -4.22 8.64 -4.76
CA LEU A 46 -2.81 9.05 -4.82
C LEU A 46 -2.71 10.57 -5.01
N LEU A 47 -2.15 11.27 -4.03
CA LEU A 47 -1.85 12.69 -4.11
C LEU A 47 -0.36 12.91 -4.40
N VAL A 48 -0.07 13.71 -5.42
CA VAL A 48 1.30 13.99 -5.87
C VAL A 48 1.54 15.49 -5.84
N ASP A 49 2.62 15.92 -5.18
CA ASP A 49 3.16 17.27 -5.31
C ASP A 49 3.99 17.35 -6.60
N GLY A 50 3.43 18.01 -7.62
CA GLY A 50 4.05 18.10 -8.93
C GLY A 50 5.29 18.98 -8.94
N HIS A 51 5.28 20.06 -8.15
CA HIS A 51 6.41 21.00 -8.07
C HIS A 51 7.66 20.32 -7.50
N SER A 52 7.52 19.68 -6.34
CA SER A 52 8.63 18.98 -5.70
C SER A 52 9.10 17.79 -6.53
N LEU A 53 8.18 17.04 -7.14
CA LEU A 53 8.55 15.88 -7.96
C LEU A 53 9.31 16.30 -9.23
N ALA A 54 8.89 17.39 -9.88
CA ALA A 54 9.57 17.92 -11.06
C ALA A 54 10.99 18.39 -10.71
N PHE A 55 11.15 19.13 -9.60
CA PHE A 55 12.46 19.59 -9.13
C PHE A 55 13.39 18.42 -8.81
N ARG A 56 12.90 17.40 -8.10
CA ARG A 56 13.69 16.19 -7.81
C ARG A 56 14.09 15.46 -9.10
N SER A 57 13.17 15.37 -10.06
CA SER A 57 13.43 14.72 -11.35
C SER A 57 14.48 15.46 -12.18
N PHE A 58 14.48 16.80 -12.12
CA PHE A 58 15.52 17.62 -12.74
C PHE A 58 16.90 17.24 -12.21
N TYR A 59 17.13 17.30 -10.90
CA TYR A 59 18.48 17.05 -10.37
C TYR A 59 18.92 15.58 -10.45
N ALA A 60 17.98 14.64 -10.49
CA ALA A 60 18.30 13.23 -10.67
C ALA A 60 18.76 12.89 -12.09
N PHE A 61 18.21 13.55 -13.12
CA PHE A 61 18.40 13.15 -14.52
C PHE A 61 18.97 14.25 -15.43
N ALA A 62 19.16 15.48 -14.96
CA ALA A 62 19.68 16.60 -15.77
C ALA A 62 21.21 16.68 -15.78
N LYS A 63 21.89 16.08 -14.79
CA LYS A 63 23.36 16.16 -14.63
C LYS A 63 24.02 14.79 -14.48
N GLY A 64 23.66 13.83 -15.32
CA GLY A 64 24.41 12.56 -15.43
C GLY A 64 25.78 12.78 -16.08
N GLY A 65 26.76 11.93 -15.76
CA GLY A 65 28.15 12.05 -16.25
C GLY A 65 28.31 12.04 -17.79
N GLU A 66 27.29 11.56 -18.52
CA GLU A 66 27.22 11.50 -19.98
C GLU A 66 26.41 12.67 -20.60
N GLY A 67 25.99 13.65 -19.78
CA GLY A 67 24.98 14.64 -20.16
C GLY A 67 23.57 14.14 -19.85
N GLY A 68 22.71 15.02 -19.32
CA GLY A 68 21.35 14.67 -18.94
C GLY A 68 20.49 14.13 -20.08
N LEU A 69 19.34 13.56 -19.73
CA LEU A 69 18.39 13.05 -20.72
C LEU A 69 17.91 14.16 -21.65
N SER A 70 18.06 13.93 -22.96
CA SER A 70 17.63 14.86 -24.00
C SER A 70 17.15 14.11 -25.24
N THR A 71 16.34 14.79 -26.05
CA THR A 71 15.92 14.30 -27.37
C THR A 71 17.08 14.35 -28.37
N LYS A 72 16.91 13.71 -29.54
CA LYS A 72 17.88 13.81 -30.65
C LYS A 72 18.13 15.25 -31.13
N ALA A 73 17.18 16.15 -30.89
CA ALA A 73 17.31 17.57 -31.20
C ALA A 73 17.94 18.39 -30.05
N GLY A 74 18.39 17.74 -28.97
CA GLY A 74 19.02 18.39 -27.81
C GLY A 74 18.04 18.96 -26.77
N ILE A 75 16.73 18.80 -26.96
CA ILE A 75 15.73 19.31 -25.99
C ILE A 75 15.79 18.44 -24.71
N PRO A 76 15.97 19.02 -23.51
CA PRO A 76 16.09 18.27 -22.26
C PRO A 76 14.77 17.61 -21.85
N THR A 77 14.82 16.35 -21.42
CA THR A 77 13.66 15.52 -21.06
C THR A 77 13.75 14.92 -19.65
N SER A 78 14.80 15.26 -18.89
CA SER A 78 15.08 14.77 -17.54
C SER A 78 13.89 14.85 -16.58
N VAL A 79 13.19 15.99 -16.58
CA VAL A 79 12.03 16.22 -15.70
C VAL A 79 10.87 15.31 -16.10
N THR A 80 10.48 15.35 -17.37
CA THR A 80 9.37 14.56 -17.90
C THR A 80 9.59 13.07 -17.70
N TYR A 81 10.82 12.59 -17.95
CA TYR A 81 11.18 11.19 -17.72
C TYR A 81 11.04 10.79 -16.25
N GLY A 82 11.66 11.54 -15.33
CA GLY A 82 11.62 11.22 -13.90
C GLY A 82 10.21 11.30 -13.31
N PHE A 83 9.44 12.30 -13.73
CA PHE A 83 8.05 12.49 -13.29
C PHE A 83 7.18 11.30 -13.70
N LEU A 84 7.18 10.94 -15.00
CA LEU A 84 6.36 9.84 -15.50
C LEU A 84 6.82 8.50 -14.93
N LYS A 85 8.13 8.28 -14.80
CA LYS A 85 8.67 7.06 -14.18
C LYS A 85 8.13 6.87 -12.77
N ALA A 86 8.23 7.90 -11.93
CA ALA A 86 7.71 7.86 -10.57
C ALA A 86 6.19 7.63 -10.54
N LEU A 87 5.43 8.30 -11.41
CA LEU A 87 3.98 8.15 -11.47
C LEU A 87 3.56 6.72 -11.86
N LEU A 88 4.22 6.13 -12.85
CA LEU A 88 3.91 4.78 -13.34
C LEU A 88 4.34 3.69 -12.35
N GLU A 89 5.50 3.84 -11.71
CA GLU A 89 5.96 2.89 -10.68
C GLU A 89 5.01 2.86 -9.48
N ASN A 90 4.62 4.02 -8.96
CA ASN A 90 3.69 4.11 -7.84
C ASN A 90 2.26 3.72 -8.25
N GLY A 91 1.82 4.09 -9.44
CA GLY A 91 0.50 3.71 -9.95
C GLY A 91 0.34 2.19 -10.07
N LYS A 92 1.37 1.48 -10.56
CA LYS A 92 1.37 0.01 -10.64
C LYS A 92 1.46 -0.66 -9.26
N GLY A 93 2.26 -0.11 -8.36
CA GLY A 93 2.47 -0.69 -7.02
C GLY A 93 1.28 -0.51 -6.08
N LEU A 94 0.58 0.63 -6.18
CA LEU A 94 -0.52 0.98 -5.27
C LEU A 94 -1.91 0.75 -5.88
N ALA A 95 -2.01 0.66 -7.21
CA ALA A 95 -3.27 0.53 -7.96
C ALA A 95 -4.38 1.50 -7.46
N PRO A 96 -4.11 2.81 -7.37
CA PRO A 96 -5.07 3.77 -6.85
C PRO A 96 -6.25 3.94 -7.81
N GLN A 97 -7.44 4.18 -7.26
CA GLN A 97 -8.65 4.46 -8.05
C GLN A 97 -8.70 5.91 -8.55
N GLY A 98 -7.89 6.79 -7.97
CA GLY A 98 -7.74 8.17 -8.41
C GLY A 98 -6.32 8.69 -8.21
N VAL A 99 -5.93 9.64 -9.05
CA VAL A 99 -4.64 10.35 -8.95
C VAL A 99 -4.90 11.84 -9.08
N VAL A 100 -4.31 12.64 -8.20
CA VAL A 100 -4.33 14.11 -8.25
C VAL A 100 -2.91 14.62 -8.20
N ILE A 101 -2.61 15.62 -9.04
CA ILE A 101 -1.31 16.28 -9.13
C ILE A 101 -1.53 17.76 -8.82
N ALA A 102 -0.80 18.27 -7.82
CA ALA A 102 -0.83 19.67 -7.38
C ALA A 102 0.33 20.49 -7.98
#